data_AF-A0A978VGK2-F1
#
_entry.id   AF-A0A978VGK2-F1
#
_cell.length_a   1.000
_cell.length_b   1.000
_cell.length_c   1.000
_cell.angle_alpha   90.00
_cell.angle_beta   90.00
_cell.angle_gamma   90.00
#
_symmetry.space_group_name_H-M   'P 1'
#
loop_
_entity.id
_entity.type
_entity.pdbx_description
1 polymer ?
#
loop_
_entity_poly.entity_id
_entity_poly.type
_entity_poly.pdbx_seq_one_letter_code
_entity_poly.pdbx_strand_id
1 'polypeptide(L)'
;MRKEPIVVQLELAKKRCRRVIERIEALPAFNNNINASCQHTLLKLAQSELSFLCRSSSALNSLSVNIGHIEAVVHILQQPFITGVSRVCKPIFLSPTTKNGQKSDSCSKGVHVDIVCTLNRNPVWILVSDRNPKYILWNQSKKYKGLKFRIEQILIAAKSSIALKPSSIILFFSNGLGSLVYEKLKEEFGAAELGLEFSVFDFDFTEDSEGEWINVLARTYQEACILEIKVYEIRHAVKAEASECDAKGSSPVAAEAEVSEDHMERNMGFSFCFLLSRMEVCLLHVKDAERTKLQNLLGGGDFINFDTTALIALISGISNGATKKLLATPEGELRQRFKGNYEFVIGQVMSEIQNPMHMELGSILSGKRGIICGSVCSEFKDLVAMCGGSNEKLRAAYLLRKLMSFGALMVVPDCPSDRMMSLPTTRKLALKNKLVFGTGDYWHAPTLTANMAFVRAISQTGMSLFTIVHKPRALTGD
;
A
#
# COMPACT_ATOMS: atom_id res chain seq x y z
N MET A 1 -25.17 -1.46 -41.22
CA MET A 1 -24.37 -2.31 -40.30
C MET A 1 -24.99 -3.70 -40.26
N ARG A 2 -24.35 -4.71 -40.87
CA ARG A 2 -24.78 -6.11 -40.73
C ARG A 2 -24.51 -6.51 -39.27
N LYS A 3 -25.52 -6.99 -38.54
CA LYS A 3 -25.32 -7.56 -37.20
C LYS A 3 -24.38 -8.74 -37.35
N GLU A 4 -23.26 -8.75 -36.64
CA GLU A 4 -22.46 -9.96 -36.47
C GLU A 4 -23.35 -11.09 -35.96
N PRO A 5 -23.15 -12.34 -36.42
CA PRO A 5 -23.92 -13.47 -35.94
C PRO A 5 -23.76 -13.57 -34.40
N ILE A 6 -24.87 -13.76 -33.68
CA ILE A 6 -24.88 -13.92 -32.20
C ILE A 6 -23.86 -14.98 -31.74
N VAL A 7 -23.62 -16.00 -32.57
CA VAL A 7 -22.62 -17.05 -32.36
C VAL A 7 -21.19 -16.49 -32.32
N VAL A 8 -20.85 -15.56 -33.22
CA VAL A 8 -19.52 -14.90 -33.26
C VAL A 8 -19.33 -14.04 -32.02
N GLN A 9 -20.34 -13.30 -31.59
CA GLN A 9 -20.28 -12.49 -30.37
C GLN A 9 -20.15 -13.34 -29.10
N LEU A 10 -20.80 -14.51 -29.08
CA LEU A 10 -20.71 -15.45 -27.96
C LEU A 10 -19.30 -16.06 -27.86
N GLU A 11 -18.72 -16.52 -28.97
CA GLU A 11 -17.36 -17.06 -28.99
C GLU A 11 -16.31 -15.98 -28.66
N LEU A 12 -16.51 -14.76 -29.16
CA LEU A 12 -15.69 -13.62 -28.80
C LEU A 12 -15.74 -13.35 -27.29
N ALA A 13 -16.93 -13.34 -26.67
CA ALA A 13 -17.07 -13.15 -25.23
C ALA A 13 -16.38 -14.27 -24.43
N LYS A 14 -16.47 -15.53 -24.88
CA LYS A 14 -15.74 -16.66 -24.27
C LYS A 14 -14.23 -16.47 -24.36
N LYS A 15 -13.72 -16.06 -25.53
CA LYS A 15 -12.29 -15.77 -25.74
C LYS A 15 -11.80 -14.66 -24.81
N ARG A 16 -12.57 -13.59 -24.65
CA ARG A 16 -12.29 -12.51 -23.68
C ARG A 16 -12.23 -13.03 -22.25
N CYS A 17 -13.16 -13.88 -21.82
CA CYS A 17 -13.11 -14.50 -20.49
C CYS A 17 -11.84 -15.32 -20.26
N ARG A 18 -11.44 -16.16 -21.23
CA ARG A 18 -10.21 -16.98 -21.11
C ARG A 18 -8.97 -16.08 -20.94
N ARG A 19 -8.81 -15.06 -21.77
CA ARG A 19 -7.70 -14.10 -21.67
C ARG A 19 -7.68 -13.33 -20.36
N VAL A 20 -8.85 -12.92 -19.85
CA VAL A 20 -8.94 -12.24 -18.55
C VAL A 20 -8.51 -13.17 -17.42
N ILE A 21 -8.86 -14.46 -17.48
CA ILE A 21 -8.40 -15.46 -16.51
C ILE A 21 -6.86 -15.56 -16.53
N GLU A 22 -6.27 -15.71 -17.72
CA GLU A 22 -4.80 -15.74 -17.88
C GLU A 22 -4.13 -14.48 -17.30
N ARG A 23 -4.72 -13.30 -17.56
CA ARG A 23 -4.24 -12.03 -16.99
C ARG A 23 -4.32 -12.01 -15.47
N ILE A 24 -5.43 -12.51 -14.89
CA ILE A 24 -5.59 -12.58 -13.43
C ILE A 24 -4.56 -13.55 -12.81
N GLU A 25 -4.28 -14.66 -13.47
CA GLU A 25 -3.26 -15.63 -13.03
C GLU A 25 -1.85 -15.03 -13.06
N ALA A 26 -1.58 -14.18 -14.06
CA ALA A 26 -0.30 -13.49 -14.20
C ALA A 26 -0.14 -12.23 -13.31
N LEU A 27 -1.22 -11.69 -12.73
CA LEU A 27 -1.18 -10.48 -11.89
C LEU A 27 -0.08 -10.50 -10.80
N PRO A 28 0.15 -11.59 -10.04
CA PRO A 28 1.19 -11.63 -9.02
C PRO A 28 2.61 -11.44 -9.58
N ALA A 29 2.86 -11.88 -10.82
CA ALA A 29 4.17 -11.73 -11.46
C ALA A 29 4.44 -10.29 -11.92
N PHE A 30 3.39 -9.57 -12.32
CA PHE A 30 3.49 -8.17 -12.77
C PHE A 30 3.37 -7.16 -11.62
N ASN A 31 2.62 -7.50 -10.57
CA ASN A 31 2.34 -6.59 -9.47
C ASN A 31 2.21 -7.40 -8.15
N ASN A 32 3.27 -7.38 -7.32
CA ASN A 32 3.31 -8.05 -6.00
C ASN A 32 2.28 -7.50 -4.98
N ASN A 33 1.39 -6.58 -5.39
CA ASN A 33 0.48 -5.85 -4.53
C ASN A 33 -0.93 -6.48 -4.39
N ILE A 34 -1.25 -7.54 -5.15
CA ILE A 34 -2.54 -8.24 -5.03
C ILE A 34 -2.44 -9.43 -4.08
N ASN A 35 -3.32 -9.49 -3.09
CA ASN A 35 -3.39 -10.66 -2.20
C ASN A 35 -4.14 -11.84 -2.85
N ALA A 36 -3.82 -13.06 -2.41
CA ALA A 36 -4.42 -14.30 -2.93
C ALA A 36 -5.97 -14.33 -2.82
N SER A 37 -6.55 -13.68 -1.81
CA SER A 37 -8.01 -13.61 -1.66
C SER A 37 -8.67 -12.75 -2.75
N CYS A 38 -8.04 -11.65 -3.14
CA CYS A 38 -8.51 -10.77 -4.22
C CYS A 38 -8.38 -11.49 -5.57
N GLN A 39 -7.24 -12.13 -5.82
CA GLN A 39 -7.03 -12.93 -7.03
C GLN A 39 -8.07 -14.04 -7.17
N HIS A 40 -8.30 -14.83 -6.11
CA HIS A 40 -9.33 -15.87 -6.09
C HIS A 40 -10.74 -15.30 -6.34
N THR A 41 -11.04 -14.12 -5.80
CA THR A 41 -12.35 -13.47 -6.02
C THR A 41 -12.53 -13.12 -7.50
N LEU A 42 -11.52 -12.55 -8.15
CA LEU A 42 -11.53 -12.22 -9.57
C LEU A 42 -11.64 -13.47 -10.45
N LEU A 43 -10.85 -14.51 -10.17
CA LEU A 43 -10.92 -15.79 -10.90
C LEU A 43 -12.32 -16.37 -10.82
N LYS A 44 -12.93 -16.40 -9.63
CA LYS A 44 -14.29 -16.90 -9.46
C LYS A 44 -15.31 -16.12 -10.30
N LEU A 45 -15.19 -14.80 -10.37
CA LEU A 45 -16.08 -13.97 -11.18
C LEU A 45 -15.90 -14.25 -12.67
N ALA A 46 -14.65 -14.29 -13.16
CA ALA A 46 -14.34 -14.54 -14.57
C ALA A 46 -14.74 -15.96 -15.01
N GLN A 47 -14.49 -16.97 -14.18
CA GLN A 47 -14.88 -18.36 -14.42
C GLN A 47 -16.40 -18.55 -14.39
N SER A 48 -17.10 -17.85 -13.49
CA SER A 48 -18.57 -17.87 -13.44
C SER A 48 -19.16 -17.27 -14.73
N GLU A 49 -18.58 -16.18 -15.23
CA GLU A 49 -18.98 -15.56 -16.50
C GLU A 49 -18.73 -16.50 -17.68
N LEU A 50 -17.54 -17.12 -17.76
CA LEU A 50 -17.23 -18.10 -18.79
C LEU A 50 -18.21 -19.29 -18.75
N SER A 51 -18.50 -19.79 -17.55
CA SER A 51 -19.46 -20.90 -17.34
C SER A 51 -20.88 -20.51 -17.74
N PHE A 52 -21.28 -19.26 -17.55
CA PHE A 52 -22.56 -18.74 -18.03
C PHE A 52 -22.61 -18.68 -19.56
N LEU A 53 -21.54 -18.20 -20.20
CA LEU A 53 -21.42 -18.13 -21.67
C LEU A 53 -21.39 -19.52 -22.31
N CYS A 54 -20.73 -20.50 -21.70
CA CYS A 54 -20.70 -21.88 -22.18
C CYS A 54 -22.07 -22.57 -22.11
N ARG A 55 -22.92 -22.17 -21.15
CA ARG A 55 -24.28 -22.72 -20.99
C ARG A 55 -25.34 -21.97 -21.81
N SER A 56 -25.03 -20.78 -22.31
CA SER A 56 -25.95 -19.96 -23.07
C SER A 56 -26.09 -20.48 -24.50
N SER A 57 -27.32 -20.77 -24.94
CA SER A 57 -27.62 -21.08 -26.32
C SER A 57 -27.77 -19.81 -27.17
N SER A 58 -27.62 -19.95 -28.49
CA SER A 58 -27.66 -18.89 -29.51
C SER A 58 -28.96 -18.07 -29.61
N ALA A 59 -29.92 -18.28 -28.70
CA ALA A 59 -31.26 -17.66 -28.70
C ALA A 59 -31.42 -16.44 -27.77
N LEU A 60 -30.38 -16.00 -27.05
CA LEU A 60 -30.46 -14.86 -26.14
C LEU A 60 -30.34 -13.51 -26.87
N ASN A 61 -31.47 -12.81 -27.03
CA ASN A 61 -31.59 -11.51 -27.70
C ASN A 61 -30.81 -10.34 -27.03
N SER A 62 -30.19 -10.55 -25.86
CA SER A 62 -29.19 -9.64 -25.30
C SER A 62 -28.30 -10.36 -24.30
N LEU A 63 -27.05 -10.65 -24.68
CA LEU A 63 -26.03 -11.14 -23.76
C LEU A 63 -25.57 -9.97 -22.88
N SER A 64 -26.16 -9.82 -21.69
CA SER A 64 -25.61 -8.91 -20.68
C SER A 64 -24.40 -9.59 -20.04
N VAL A 65 -23.21 -9.31 -20.57
CA VAL A 65 -21.96 -9.87 -20.08
C VAL A 65 -21.24 -8.92 -19.14
N ASN A 66 -20.74 -9.42 -18.02
CA ASN A 66 -19.94 -8.64 -17.08
C ASN A 66 -18.45 -8.62 -17.44
N ILE A 67 -18.04 -9.31 -18.51
CA ILE A 67 -16.63 -9.46 -18.87
C ILE A 67 -15.90 -8.11 -19.01
N GLY A 68 -16.54 -7.09 -19.57
CA GLY A 68 -15.89 -5.80 -19.73
C GLY A 68 -15.63 -5.07 -18.41
N HIS A 69 -16.50 -5.27 -17.40
CA HIS A 69 -16.25 -4.78 -16.04
C HIS A 69 -15.05 -5.48 -15.40
N ILE A 70 -14.95 -6.81 -15.54
CA ILE A 70 -13.82 -7.58 -15.01
C ILE A 70 -12.51 -7.16 -15.70
N GLU A 71 -12.52 -6.97 -17.02
CA GLU A 71 -11.35 -6.46 -17.76
C GLU A 71 -10.88 -5.10 -17.23
N ALA A 72 -11.81 -4.18 -16.99
CA ALA A 72 -11.52 -2.85 -16.47
C ALA A 72 -10.93 -2.92 -15.05
N VAL A 73 -11.49 -3.76 -14.18
CA VAL A 73 -10.93 -4.01 -12.84
C VAL A 73 -9.50 -4.56 -12.93
N VAL A 74 -9.25 -5.56 -13.78
CA VAL A 74 -7.90 -6.14 -13.97
C VAL A 74 -6.93 -5.10 -14.53
N HIS A 75 -7.37 -4.29 -15.49
CA HIS A 75 -6.57 -3.22 -16.07
C HIS A 75 -6.13 -2.18 -15.01
N ILE A 76 -7.03 -1.76 -14.13
CA ILE A 76 -6.71 -0.84 -13.03
C ILE A 76 -5.68 -1.48 -12.09
N LEU A 77 -5.84 -2.76 -11.75
CA LEU A 77 -4.92 -3.47 -10.85
C LEU A 77 -3.51 -3.68 -11.42
N GLN A 78 -3.35 -3.58 -12.75
CA GLN A 78 -2.06 -3.66 -13.42
C GLN A 78 -1.28 -2.33 -13.41
N GLN A 79 -1.91 -1.23 -13.02
CA GLN A 79 -1.24 0.07 -13.02
C GLN A 79 -0.19 0.17 -11.90
N PRO A 80 1.00 0.74 -12.18
CA PRO A 80 2.12 0.75 -11.23
C PRO A 80 1.85 1.62 -9.99
N PHE A 81 0.98 2.62 -10.11
CA PHE A 81 0.58 3.50 -9.00
C PHE A 81 -0.52 2.93 -8.10
N ILE A 82 -1.09 1.76 -8.45
CA ILE A 82 -2.05 1.03 -7.61
C ILE A 82 -1.29 0.02 -6.75
N THR A 83 -1.33 0.24 -5.44
CA THR A 83 -0.65 -0.61 -4.46
C THR A 83 -1.59 -0.97 -3.30
N GLY A 84 -1.17 -1.89 -2.43
CA GLY A 84 -1.94 -2.23 -1.22
C GLY A 84 -3.39 -2.61 -1.50
N VAL A 85 -3.63 -3.53 -2.43
CA VAL A 85 -5.00 -3.96 -2.79
C VAL A 85 -5.51 -4.90 -1.69
N SER A 86 -6.53 -4.46 -0.95
CA SER A 86 -7.07 -5.23 0.18
C SER A 86 -8.37 -5.94 -0.15
N ARG A 87 -9.21 -5.37 -1.02
CA ARG A 87 -10.51 -5.93 -1.43
C ARG A 87 -10.77 -5.65 -2.91
N VAL A 88 -11.39 -6.62 -3.57
CA VAL A 88 -11.88 -6.50 -4.95
C VAL A 88 -13.29 -7.09 -5.03
N CYS A 89 -14.22 -6.37 -5.66
CA CYS A 89 -15.62 -6.73 -5.93
C CYS A 89 -16.35 -7.32 -4.71
N LYS A 90 -16.28 -6.64 -3.57
CA LYS A 90 -16.89 -7.09 -2.30
C LYS A 90 -17.69 -5.96 -1.65
N PRO A 91 -18.80 -6.28 -0.96
CA PRO A 91 -19.51 -5.29 -0.16
C PRO A 91 -18.70 -4.86 1.05
N ILE A 92 -18.80 -3.58 1.40
CA ILE A 92 -18.36 -3.00 2.65
C ILE A 92 -19.57 -2.89 3.57
N PHE A 93 -19.53 -3.62 4.67
CA PHE A 93 -20.58 -3.55 5.69
C PHE A 93 -20.31 -2.38 6.62
N LEU A 94 -21.33 -1.54 6.81
CA LEU A 94 -21.30 -0.51 7.82
C LEU A 94 -21.60 -1.16 9.17
N SER A 95 -20.71 -0.99 10.13
CA SER A 95 -20.99 -1.38 11.52
C SER A 95 -22.24 -0.60 11.97
N PRO A 96 -23.26 -1.25 12.55
CA PRO A 96 -24.36 -0.53 13.14
C PRO A 96 -23.80 0.36 14.25
N THR A 97 -24.03 1.67 14.15
CA THR A 97 -23.71 2.61 15.22
C THR A 97 -24.50 2.21 16.46
N THR A 98 -23.86 1.56 17.43
CA THR A 98 -24.46 1.30 18.73
C THR A 98 -24.42 2.58 19.56
N LYS A 99 -25.35 3.49 19.30
CA LYS A 99 -25.85 4.39 20.33
C LYS A 99 -27.25 3.88 20.68
N ASN A 100 -27.38 3.38 21.91
CA ASN A 100 -28.60 2.87 22.54
C ASN A 100 -29.21 1.60 21.92
N GLY A 101 -28.70 0.43 22.33
CA GLY A 101 -29.48 -0.74 22.78
C GLY A 101 -30.66 -1.30 21.96
N GLN A 102 -31.01 -0.76 20.80
CA GLN A 102 -32.08 -1.26 19.94
C GLN A 102 -31.44 -1.92 18.73
N LYS A 103 -31.53 -3.25 18.69
CA LYS A 103 -31.29 -4.02 17.47
C LYS A 103 -32.38 -3.65 16.47
N SER A 104 -32.05 -2.82 15.48
CA SER A 104 -32.89 -2.69 14.29
C SER A 104 -32.64 -3.92 13.41
N ASP A 105 -33.68 -4.71 13.14
CA ASP A 105 -33.69 -5.87 12.23
C ASP A 105 -33.46 -5.51 10.74
N SER A 106 -32.95 -4.32 10.44
CA SER A 106 -32.54 -4.00 9.07
C SER A 106 -31.16 -4.65 8.83
N CYS A 107 -31.16 -5.75 8.07
CA CYS A 107 -29.97 -6.32 7.43
C CYS A 107 -29.05 -5.17 6.99
N SER A 108 -27.87 -5.07 7.59
CA SER A 108 -26.91 -3.99 7.32
C SER A 108 -26.62 -3.98 5.82
N LYS A 109 -27.25 -3.06 5.07
CA LYS A 109 -27.10 -2.98 3.61
C LYS A 109 -25.67 -2.54 3.32
N GLY A 110 -24.81 -3.52 3.05
CA GLY A 110 -23.44 -3.25 2.64
C GLY A 110 -23.41 -2.53 1.30
N VAL A 111 -22.43 -1.64 1.13
CA VAL A 111 -22.24 -0.90 -0.12
C VAL A 111 -21.17 -1.60 -0.95
N HIS A 112 -21.46 -1.86 -2.23
CA HIS A 112 -20.52 -2.54 -3.11
C HIS A 112 -19.42 -1.59 -3.61
N VAL A 113 -18.17 -1.92 -3.33
CA VAL A 113 -16.98 -1.24 -3.84
C VAL A 113 -16.19 -2.21 -4.70
N ASP A 114 -15.74 -1.74 -5.86
CA ASP A 114 -15.07 -2.59 -6.84
C ASP A 114 -13.60 -2.82 -6.46
N ILE A 115 -12.88 -1.81 -5.98
CA ILE A 115 -11.50 -1.97 -5.48
C ILE A 115 -11.28 -1.11 -4.24
N VAL A 116 -10.70 -1.69 -3.19
CA VAL A 116 -10.13 -0.96 -2.04
C VAL A 116 -8.62 -1.10 -2.12
N CYS A 117 -7.93 0.02 -2.32
CA CYS A 117 -6.50 0.04 -2.57
C CYS A 117 -5.85 1.36 -2.11
N THR A 118 -4.56 1.48 -2.39
CA THR A 118 -3.78 2.69 -2.22
C THR A 118 -3.42 3.25 -3.60
N LEU A 119 -3.72 4.52 -3.83
CA LEU A 119 -3.38 5.27 -5.03
C LEU A 119 -2.42 6.39 -4.63
N ASN A 120 -1.20 6.40 -5.15
CA ASN A 120 -0.17 7.39 -4.78
C ASN A 120 -0.06 7.57 -3.26
N ARG A 121 0.01 6.46 -2.52
CA ARG A 121 0.12 6.40 -1.03
C ARG A 121 -1.11 6.87 -0.26
N ASN A 122 -2.20 7.18 -0.95
CA ASN A 122 -3.46 7.54 -0.34
C ASN A 122 -4.47 6.40 -0.42
N PRO A 123 -5.17 6.04 0.67
CA PRO A 123 -6.20 5.04 0.60
C PRO A 123 -7.38 5.55 -0.22
N VAL A 124 -7.84 4.76 -1.19
CA VAL A 124 -8.94 5.12 -2.08
C VAL A 124 -9.90 3.95 -2.29
N TRP A 125 -11.15 4.30 -2.59
CA TRP A 125 -12.14 3.34 -3.07
C TRP A 125 -12.41 3.60 -4.55
N ILE A 126 -12.27 2.58 -5.38
CA ILE A 126 -12.52 2.70 -6.83
C ILE A 126 -13.85 2.03 -7.15
N LEU A 127 -14.67 2.75 -7.92
CA LEU A 127 -15.90 2.28 -8.52
C LEU A 127 -15.71 2.19 -10.03
N VAL A 128 -16.01 1.03 -10.60
CA VAL A 128 -15.78 0.74 -12.02
C VAL A 128 -17.12 0.58 -12.74
N SER A 129 -17.28 1.32 -13.83
CA SER A 129 -18.40 1.18 -14.75
C SER A 129 -17.90 0.82 -16.12
N ASP A 130 -18.41 -0.28 -16.65
CA ASP A 130 -18.22 -0.73 -18.03
C ASP A 130 -19.39 -0.34 -18.94
N ARG A 131 -20.38 0.38 -18.40
CA ARG A 131 -21.61 0.67 -19.15
C ARG A 131 -21.34 1.68 -20.24
N ASN A 132 -22.01 1.51 -21.38
CA ASN A 132 -22.07 2.57 -22.38
C ASN A 132 -22.68 3.83 -21.73
N PRO A 133 -22.10 5.04 -21.96
CA PRO A 133 -22.54 6.28 -21.34
C PRO A 133 -24.04 6.55 -21.46
N LYS A 134 -24.66 6.15 -22.58
CA LYS A 134 -26.10 6.35 -22.83
C LYS A 134 -27.01 5.60 -21.86
N TYR A 135 -26.50 4.57 -21.17
CA TYR A 135 -27.24 3.79 -20.18
C TYR A 135 -26.93 4.18 -18.73
N ILE A 136 -26.12 5.23 -18.53
CA ILE A 136 -25.81 5.78 -17.21
C ILE A 136 -26.86 6.84 -16.88
N LEU A 137 -27.84 6.44 -16.05
CA LEU A 137 -28.91 7.34 -15.60
C LEU A 137 -28.49 8.05 -14.31
N TRP A 138 -28.63 9.37 -14.26
CA TRP A 138 -28.36 10.17 -13.06
C TRP A 138 -29.35 9.86 -11.94
N ASN A 139 -30.64 10.03 -12.23
CA ASN A 139 -31.73 9.90 -11.28
C ASN A 139 -32.29 8.47 -11.25
N GLN A 140 -33.02 8.19 -10.17
CA GLN A 140 -33.74 6.94 -10.02
C GLN A 140 -34.79 6.76 -11.13
N SER A 141 -34.90 5.53 -11.61
CA SER A 141 -36.01 5.04 -12.42
C SER A 141 -36.73 3.91 -11.66
N LYS A 142 -37.88 3.45 -12.18
CA LYS A 142 -38.64 2.34 -11.59
C LYS A 142 -37.81 1.05 -11.40
N LYS A 143 -36.74 0.85 -12.18
CA LYS A 143 -35.88 -0.34 -12.14
C LYS A 143 -34.47 -0.12 -11.54
N TYR A 144 -33.98 1.12 -11.51
CA TYR A 144 -32.60 1.42 -11.11
C TYR A 144 -32.54 2.64 -10.21
N LYS A 145 -31.77 2.57 -9.12
CA LYS A 145 -31.64 3.66 -8.14
C LYS A 145 -30.89 4.91 -8.67
N GLY A 146 -30.27 4.82 -9.84
CA GLY A 146 -29.50 5.92 -10.46
C GLY A 146 -28.07 6.02 -9.94
N LEU A 147 -27.22 6.74 -10.68
CA LEU A 147 -25.81 6.98 -10.31
C LEU A 147 -25.70 7.85 -9.06
N LYS A 148 -26.51 8.91 -8.96
CA LYS A 148 -26.51 9.85 -7.83
C LYS A 148 -26.68 9.13 -6.49
N PHE A 149 -27.73 8.33 -6.37
CA PHE A 149 -28.00 7.54 -5.16
C PHE A 149 -26.84 6.60 -4.82
N ARG A 150 -26.22 5.95 -5.82
CA ARG A 150 -25.08 5.06 -5.59
C ARG A 150 -23.88 5.82 -5.00
N ILE A 151 -23.58 7.00 -5.52
CA ILE A 151 -22.47 7.83 -5.04
C ILE A 151 -22.76 8.34 -3.62
N GLU A 152 -23.98 8.79 -3.33
CA GLU A 152 -24.39 9.21 -1.98
C GLU A 152 -24.20 8.09 -0.96
N GLN A 153 -24.65 6.87 -1.27
CA GLN A 153 -24.47 5.72 -0.38
C GLN A 153 -22.99 5.38 -0.15
N ILE A 154 -22.16 5.46 -1.20
CA ILE A 154 -20.72 5.24 -1.10
C ILE A 154 -20.08 6.32 -0.23
N LEU A 155 -20.43 7.60 -0.41
CA LEU A 155 -19.91 8.71 0.39
C LEU A 155 -20.30 8.59 1.86
N ILE A 156 -21.55 8.23 2.16
CA ILE A 156 -22.00 7.95 3.53
C ILE A 156 -21.17 6.81 4.12
N ALA A 157 -20.97 5.73 3.36
CA ALA A 157 -20.21 4.59 3.80
C ALA A 157 -18.72 4.92 4.03
N ALA A 158 -18.11 5.69 3.13
CA ALA A 158 -16.74 6.14 3.22
C ALA A 158 -16.51 7.04 4.44
N LYS A 159 -17.43 7.97 4.69
CA LYS A 159 -17.38 8.89 5.85
C LYS A 159 -17.60 8.18 7.18
N SER A 160 -18.39 7.12 7.18
CA SER A 160 -18.72 6.33 8.38
C SER A 160 -17.70 5.20 8.66
N SER A 161 -16.87 4.84 7.68
CA SER A 161 -15.84 3.84 7.87
C SER A 161 -14.67 4.41 8.67
N ILE A 162 -14.13 3.62 9.60
CA ILE A 162 -12.94 3.99 10.36
C ILE A 162 -11.71 3.27 9.78
N ALA A 163 -11.70 1.93 9.82
CA ALA A 163 -10.57 1.13 9.34
C ALA A 163 -10.32 1.22 7.82
N LEU A 164 -11.39 1.28 7.01
CA LEU A 164 -11.29 1.32 5.54
C LEU A 164 -11.45 2.73 4.98
N LYS A 165 -11.43 3.74 5.84
CA LYS A 165 -11.67 5.14 5.50
C LYS A 165 -10.78 5.57 4.32
N PRO A 166 -11.36 5.93 3.16
CA PRO A 166 -10.59 6.44 2.04
C PRO A 166 -10.43 7.96 2.14
N SER A 167 -9.35 8.46 1.53
CA SER A 167 -9.12 9.88 1.29
C SER A 167 -10.00 10.40 0.14
N SER A 168 -10.22 9.57 -0.88
CA SER A 168 -11.04 9.88 -2.04
C SER A 168 -11.71 8.64 -2.63
N ILE A 169 -12.75 8.88 -3.41
CA ILE A 169 -13.44 7.88 -4.22
C ILE A 169 -13.08 8.15 -5.68
N ILE A 170 -12.60 7.13 -6.37
CA ILE A 170 -12.28 7.20 -7.79
C ILE A 170 -13.42 6.55 -8.58
N LEU A 171 -13.97 7.26 -9.53
CA LEU A 171 -14.96 6.76 -10.49
C LEU A 171 -14.24 6.48 -11.81
N PHE A 172 -14.25 5.23 -12.24
CA PHE A 172 -13.63 4.78 -13.49
C PHE A 172 -14.73 4.36 -14.48
N PHE A 173 -14.97 5.17 -15.50
CA PHE A 173 -15.93 4.89 -16.56
C PHE A 173 -15.19 4.44 -17.83
N SER A 174 -15.16 3.13 -18.06
CA SER A 174 -14.31 2.48 -19.08
C SER A 174 -14.62 2.88 -20.52
N ASN A 175 -15.87 3.32 -20.79
CA ASN A 175 -16.34 3.73 -22.11
C ASN A 175 -16.73 5.22 -22.13
N GLY A 176 -16.14 6.01 -21.23
CA GLY A 176 -16.40 7.44 -21.09
C GLY A 176 -17.67 7.77 -20.31
N LEU A 177 -18.01 9.06 -20.32
CA LEU A 177 -19.15 9.59 -19.58
C LEU A 177 -19.86 10.67 -20.42
N GLY A 178 -21.20 10.68 -20.39
CA GLY A 178 -21.97 11.72 -21.08
C GLY A 178 -21.79 13.07 -20.39
N SER A 179 -21.67 14.15 -21.17
CA SER A 179 -21.40 15.51 -20.68
C SER A 179 -22.34 15.96 -19.55
N LEU A 180 -23.64 15.69 -19.68
CA LEU A 180 -24.63 16.06 -18.66
C LEU A 180 -24.41 15.31 -17.32
N VAL A 181 -23.92 14.07 -17.36
CA VAL A 181 -23.60 13.32 -16.14
C VAL A 181 -22.28 13.80 -15.55
N TYR A 182 -21.31 14.12 -16.42
CA TYR A 182 -20.01 14.69 -16.03
C TYR A 182 -20.19 16.01 -15.28
N GLU A 183 -20.92 16.97 -15.84
CA GLU A 183 -21.14 18.28 -15.19
C GLU A 183 -21.85 18.11 -13.84
N LYS A 184 -22.82 17.21 -13.75
CA LYS A 184 -23.50 16.93 -12.48
C LYS A 184 -22.60 16.31 -11.41
N LEU A 185 -21.64 15.46 -11.80
CA LEU A 185 -20.64 14.94 -10.85
C LEU A 185 -19.76 16.07 -10.32
N LYS A 186 -19.38 17.00 -11.19
CA LYS A 186 -18.57 18.16 -10.82
C LYS A 186 -19.33 19.12 -9.92
N GLU A 187 -20.56 19.49 -10.29
CA GLU A 187 -21.41 20.44 -9.55
C GLU A 187 -21.91 19.88 -8.22
N GLU A 188 -22.44 18.63 -8.20
CA GLU A 188 -23.10 18.08 -7.01
C GLU A 188 -22.12 17.39 -6.05
N PHE A 189 -20.98 16.89 -6.54
CA PHE A 189 -20.03 16.10 -5.74
C PHE A 189 -18.59 16.64 -5.75
N GLY A 190 -18.32 17.76 -6.43
CA GLY A 190 -16.97 18.32 -6.51
C GLY A 190 -15.99 17.38 -7.23
N ALA A 191 -16.48 16.54 -8.15
CA ALA A 191 -15.65 15.60 -8.88
C ALA A 191 -14.66 16.36 -9.79
N ALA A 192 -13.39 15.96 -9.75
CA ALA A 192 -12.34 16.50 -10.60
C ALA A 192 -11.72 15.39 -11.44
N GLU A 193 -11.21 15.72 -12.63
CA GLU A 193 -10.45 14.77 -13.42
C GLU A 193 -9.18 14.35 -12.68
N LEU A 194 -8.96 13.04 -12.61
CA LEU A 194 -7.75 12.50 -12.04
C LEU A 194 -6.63 12.67 -13.07
N GLY A 195 -5.66 13.54 -12.81
CA GLY A 195 -4.51 13.81 -13.69
C GLY A 195 -3.49 12.67 -13.78
N LEU A 196 -3.94 11.41 -13.68
CA LEU A 196 -3.14 10.21 -13.87
C LEU A 196 -3.54 9.56 -15.19
N GLU A 197 -2.57 9.41 -16.09
CA GLU A 197 -2.76 8.63 -17.30
C GLU A 197 -2.68 7.14 -16.96
N PHE A 198 -3.79 6.43 -17.12
CA PHE A 198 -3.81 4.98 -17.08
C PHE A 198 -3.15 4.48 -18.36
N SER A 199 -2.04 3.76 -18.21
CA SER A 199 -1.27 3.27 -19.36
C SER A 199 -2.15 2.41 -20.27
N VAL A 200 -2.15 2.71 -21.57
CA VAL A 200 -2.83 1.90 -22.58
C VAL A 200 -1.99 0.65 -22.78
N PHE A 201 -2.38 -0.45 -22.14
CA PHE A 201 -1.82 -1.75 -22.50
C PHE A 201 -2.48 -2.21 -23.80
N ASP A 202 -1.77 -2.10 -24.90
CA ASP A 202 -2.18 -2.69 -26.18
C ASP A 202 -1.92 -4.19 -26.09
N PHE A 203 -2.99 -4.98 -25.93
CA PHE A 203 -2.88 -6.43 -25.93
C PHE A 203 -3.38 -6.95 -27.26
N ASP A 204 -2.44 -7.14 -28.18
CA ASP A 204 -2.71 -7.64 -29.52
C ASP A 204 -3.46 -8.98 -29.50
N PHE A 205 -4.43 -9.07 -30.39
CA PHE A 205 -5.10 -10.31 -30.75
C PHE A 205 -4.37 -10.90 -31.95
N THR A 206 -3.18 -11.47 -31.76
CA THR A 206 -2.58 -12.30 -32.79
C THR A 206 -3.25 -13.68 -32.74
N GLU A 207 -4.10 -13.97 -33.74
CA GLU A 207 -4.27 -15.35 -34.19
C GLU A 207 -3.34 -15.54 -35.39
N ASP A 208 -2.45 -16.52 -35.30
CA ASP A 208 -1.83 -17.13 -36.46
C ASP A 208 -2.94 -17.94 -37.16
N SER A 209 -3.71 -17.27 -38.01
CA SER A 209 -4.52 -17.94 -39.02
C SER A 209 -4.20 -17.34 -40.38
N GLU A 210 -3.60 -18.19 -41.22
CA GLU A 210 -3.37 -17.90 -42.63
C GLU A 210 -4.72 -17.64 -43.32
N GLY A 211 -5.00 -16.37 -43.60
CA GLY A 211 -6.07 -15.96 -44.50
C GLY A 211 -7.31 -15.39 -43.80
N GLU A 212 -7.62 -14.15 -44.17
CA GLU A 212 -8.85 -13.37 -43.92
C GLU A 212 -8.98 -12.62 -42.57
N TRP A 213 -8.71 -11.30 -42.67
CA TRP A 213 -9.10 -10.21 -41.76
C TRP A 213 -8.74 -10.41 -40.26
N ILE A 214 -7.56 -9.90 -39.90
CA ILE A 214 -7.10 -9.77 -38.51
C ILE A 214 -8.08 -8.85 -37.74
N ASN A 215 -8.91 -9.43 -36.89
CA ASN A 215 -9.75 -8.68 -35.95
C ASN A 215 -8.88 -8.28 -34.74
N VAL A 216 -8.24 -7.12 -34.83
CA VAL A 216 -7.53 -6.49 -33.70
C VAL A 216 -8.59 -6.02 -32.69
N LEU A 217 -8.85 -6.85 -31.68
CA LEU A 217 -9.84 -6.59 -30.62
C LEU A 217 -9.21 -5.87 -29.43
N ALA A 218 -8.14 -5.10 -29.63
CA ALA A 218 -7.46 -4.37 -28.57
C ALA A 218 -8.46 -3.41 -27.90
N ARG A 219 -8.72 -3.64 -26.61
CA ARG A 219 -9.59 -2.76 -25.84
C ARG A 219 -8.77 -1.59 -25.32
N THR A 220 -8.90 -0.46 -25.97
CA THR A 220 -8.26 0.79 -25.55
C THR A 220 -9.12 1.49 -24.49
N TYR A 221 -8.52 1.90 -23.38
CA TYR A 221 -9.17 2.77 -22.39
C TYR A 221 -8.99 4.27 -22.71
N GLN A 222 -8.73 4.61 -23.97
CA GLN A 222 -8.53 5.99 -24.43
C GLN A 222 -9.76 6.87 -24.19
N GLU A 223 -10.97 6.31 -24.32
CA GLU A 223 -12.23 7.01 -24.06
C GLU A 223 -12.61 6.99 -22.58
N ALA A 224 -11.82 6.37 -21.70
CA ALA A 224 -12.18 6.22 -20.30
C ALA A 224 -12.22 7.59 -19.59
N CYS A 225 -13.27 7.82 -18.81
CA CYS A 225 -13.40 9.01 -17.97
C CYS A 225 -13.13 8.63 -16.52
N ILE A 226 -12.16 9.32 -15.89
CA ILE A 226 -11.71 9.01 -14.54
C ILE A 226 -11.85 10.26 -13.67
N LEU A 227 -12.65 10.14 -12.62
CA LEU A 227 -13.00 11.24 -11.74
C LEU A 227 -12.64 10.92 -10.30
N GLU A 228 -12.11 11.90 -9.58
CA GLU A 228 -11.85 11.84 -8.15
C GLU A 228 -12.85 12.69 -7.38
N ILE A 229 -13.46 12.10 -6.35
CA ILE A 229 -14.26 12.81 -5.34
C ILE A 229 -13.52 12.72 -4.01
N LYS A 230 -13.07 13.87 -3.47
CA LYS A 230 -12.45 13.93 -2.14
C LYS A 230 -13.51 13.67 -1.07
N VAL A 231 -13.22 12.79 -0.10
CA VAL A 231 -14.16 12.48 0.98
C VAL A 231 -14.18 13.58 2.05
N TYR A 232 -13.07 14.30 2.20
CA TYR A 232 -12.90 15.44 3.09
C TYR A 232 -12.24 16.59 2.32
N GLU A 233 -12.88 17.77 2.35
CA GLU A 233 -12.21 19.01 1.96
C GLU A 233 -11.18 19.36 3.04
N ILE A 234 -9.93 19.59 2.65
CA ILE A 234 -8.97 20.29 3.50
C ILE A 234 -9.48 21.72 3.59
N ARG A 235 -10.26 22.05 4.63
CA ARG A 235 -10.64 23.43 4.93
C ARG A 235 -9.38 24.19 5.34
N HIS A 236 -8.75 24.85 4.38
CA HIS A 236 -7.87 25.98 4.67
C HIS A 236 -8.71 27.08 5.31
N ALA A 237 -8.68 27.16 6.63
CA ALA A 237 -9.14 28.32 7.38
C ALA A 237 -8.00 28.75 8.30
N VAL A 238 -7.22 29.70 7.78
CA VAL A 238 -6.33 30.55 8.57
C VAL A 238 -7.15 31.25 9.63
N LYS A 239 -6.78 31.09 10.90
CA LYS A 239 -6.78 32.15 11.91
C LYS A 239 -5.76 31.76 12.98
N ALA A 240 -4.57 32.32 12.83
CA ALA A 240 -3.58 32.36 13.88
C ALA A 240 -4.02 33.44 14.87
N GLU A 241 -4.35 33.04 16.09
CA GLU A 241 -4.36 33.95 17.23
C GLU A 241 -3.19 33.54 18.11
N ALA A 242 -2.22 34.45 18.19
CA ALA A 242 -1.05 34.33 19.03
C ALA A 242 -1.46 34.49 20.50
N SER A 243 -1.01 33.56 21.34
CA SER A 243 -1.02 33.71 22.79
C SER A 243 0.42 33.57 23.25
N GLU A 244 0.98 34.71 23.66
CA GLU A 244 2.28 34.80 24.33
C GLU A 244 2.19 34.18 25.73
N CYS A 245 3.16 33.35 26.10
CA CYS A 245 3.53 33.21 27.50
C CYS A 245 5.04 32.98 27.64
N ASP A 246 5.58 33.73 28.61
CA ASP A 246 6.98 34.03 28.84
C ASP A 246 7.86 32.89 29.36
N ALA A 247 9.15 33.12 29.19
CA ALA A 247 10.31 32.32 29.55
C ALA A 247 10.48 31.99 31.05
N LYS A 248 11.15 30.86 31.33
CA LYS A 248 12.45 30.77 32.06
C LYS A 248 12.85 29.32 32.38
N GLY A 249 14.13 28.98 32.23
CA GLY A 249 14.72 27.80 32.89
C GLY A 249 15.93 27.14 32.22
N SER A 250 17.09 27.81 32.27
CA SER A 250 18.44 27.29 32.56
C SER A 250 19.00 26.00 31.92
N SER A 251 20.14 26.15 31.25
CA SER A 251 21.16 25.11 30.94
C SER A 251 21.94 24.69 32.22
N PRO A 252 22.72 23.58 32.23
CA PRO A 252 24.06 23.62 31.66
C PRO A 252 24.48 22.42 30.79
N VAL A 253 25.17 22.79 29.72
CA VAL A 253 26.21 22.12 28.92
C VAL A 253 26.93 20.92 29.59
N ALA A 254 27.05 19.82 28.84
CA ALA A 254 28.14 18.86 29.00
C ALA A 254 28.81 18.65 27.63
N ALA A 255 30.14 18.77 27.62
CA ALA A 255 31.00 18.71 26.44
C ALA A 255 31.02 17.30 25.83
N GLU A 256 30.72 17.18 24.55
CA GLU A 256 31.01 15.99 23.76
C GLU A 256 32.39 16.17 23.10
N ALA A 257 33.27 15.21 23.35
CA ALA A 257 34.59 15.15 22.75
C ALA A 257 34.47 14.87 21.24
N GLU A 258 35.09 15.72 20.43
CA GLU A 258 35.28 15.47 19.00
C GLU A 258 36.22 14.27 18.83
N VAL A 259 35.65 13.12 18.49
CA VAL A 259 36.39 11.92 18.08
C VAL A 259 36.38 11.87 16.55
N SER A 260 37.57 11.88 15.94
CA SER A 260 37.79 11.96 14.49
C SER A 260 36.97 10.94 13.68
N GLU A 261 36.21 11.41 12.69
CA GLU A 261 35.32 10.61 11.84
C GLU A 261 36.07 9.52 11.01
N ASP A 262 37.33 9.76 10.65
CA ASP A 262 38.11 8.91 9.72
C ASP A 262 38.47 7.51 10.23
N HIS A 263 38.54 7.32 11.55
CA HIS A 263 38.88 6.01 12.15
C HIS A 263 37.66 5.11 12.37
N MET A 264 36.46 5.67 12.36
CA MET A 264 35.22 4.94 12.69
C MET A 264 34.68 4.14 11.50
N GLU A 265 34.85 4.64 10.27
CA GLU A 265 34.31 4.02 9.05
C GLU A 265 34.94 2.65 8.71
N ARG A 266 36.21 2.41 9.09
CA ARG A 266 36.92 1.17 8.76
C ARG A 266 36.30 -0.10 9.38
N ASN A 267 35.58 0.02 10.49
CA ASN A 267 35.02 -1.13 11.23
C ASN A 267 33.50 -1.31 11.08
N MET A 268 32.80 -0.39 10.39
CA MET A 268 31.33 -0.43 10.29
C MET A 268 30.81 -1.21 9.06
N GLY A 269 31.68 -1.55 8.12
CA GLY A 269 31.32 -2.24 6.88
C GLY A 269 30.90 -1.26 5.78
N PHE A 270 31.57 -1.35 4.63
CA PHE A 270 31.38 -0.41 3.50
C PHE A 270 29.93 -0.35 2.99
N SER A 271 29.24 -1.51 2.91
CA SER A 271 27.88 -1.58 2.38
C SER A 271 26.86 -0.83 3.25
N PHE A 272 27.02 -0.86 4.57
CA PHE A 272 26.14 -0.15 5.50
C PHE A 272 26.35 1.37 5.44
N CYS A 273 27.60 1.82 5.47
CA CYS A 273 27.92 3.25 5.33
C CYS A 273 27.44 3.79 3.98
N PHE A 274 27.66 3.03 2.90
CA PHE A 274 27.18 3.39 1.56
C PHE A 274 25.65 3.44 1.47
N LEU A 275 24.94 2.52 2.11
CA LEU A 275 23.48 2.55 2.13
C LEU A 275 22.95 3.81 2.82
N LEU A 276 23.52 4.16 3.97
CA LEU A 276 23.12 5.35 4.72
C LEU A 276 23.49 6.66 4.01
N SER A 277 24.61 6.70 3.28
CA SER A 277 25.00 7.90 2.52
C SER A 277 24.10 8.18 1.31
N ARG A 278 23.37 7.18 0.83
CA ARG A 278 22.36 7.34 -0.25
C ARG A 278 21.04 7.90 0.25
N MET A 279 20.78 7.90 1.56
CA MET A 279 19.59 8.51 2.13
C MET A 279 19.70 10.03 2.08
N GLU A 280 18.56 10.70 1.89
CA GLU A 280 18.51 12.16 1.91
C GLU A 280 18.62 12.68 3.35
N VAL A 281 19.39 13.75 3.55
CA VAL A 281 19.64 14.39 4.85
C VAL A 281 18.63 15.53 5.05
N CYS A 282 17.85 15.52 6.14
CA CYS A 282 17.13 16.73 6.56
C CYS A 282 18.09 17.74 7.18
N LEU A 283 18.37 18.83 6.48
CA LEU A 283 19.05 20.00 7.05
C LEU A 283 18.04 20.96 7.68
N LEU A 284 17.45 20.69 8.85
CA LEU A 284 16.76 21.75 9.60
C LEU A 284 16.72 21.51 11.14
N HIS A 285 17.17 22.54 11.88
CA HIS A 285 16.78 22.85 13.25
C HIS A 285 15.33 23.38 13.22
N VAL A 286 14.33 22.61 13.69
CA VAL A 286 12.92 23.07 13.65
C VAL A 286 12.29 23.05 15.03
N LYS A 287 11.77 24.21 15.46
CA LYS A 287 10.91 24.38 16.63
C LYS A 287 9.54 23.74 16.39
N ASP A 288 8.89 23.24 17.44
CA ASP A 288 7.69 22.39 17.39
C ASP A 288 6.50 22.92 16.57
N ALA A 289 6.40 24.23 16.31
CA ALA A 289 5.28 24.86 15.62
C ALA A 289 5.24 24.64 14.09
N GLU A 290 6.30 24.12 13.46
CA GLU A 290 6.38 23.99 11.98
C GLU A 290 6.18 22.56 11.44
N ARG A 291 5.96 21.54 12.29
CA ARG A 291 5.78 20.14 11.85
C ARG A 291 4.60 19.94 10.90
N THR A 292 3.48 20.64 11.12
CA THR A 292 2.31 20.60 10.23
C THR A 292 2.56 21.31 8.90
N LYS A 293 3.51 22.26 8.87
CA LYS A 293 3.94 22.97 7.66
C LYS A 293 4.93 22.13 6.85
N LEU A 294 5.76 21.33 7.54
CA LEU A 294 6.74 20.40 6.96
C LEU A 294 6.07 19.31 6.11
N GLN A 295 4.93 18.78 6.56
CA GLN A 295 4.15 17.79 5.82
C GLN A 295 3.50 18.36 4.54
N ASN A 296 3.33 19.68 4.45
CA ASN A 296 2.75 20.38 3.29
C ASN A 296 3.82 20.93 2.34
N LEU A 297 5.02 21.26 2.84
CA LEU A 297 6.15 21.78 2.05
C LEU A 297 6.94 20.68 1.33
N LEU A 298 6.94 19.47 1.88
CA LEU A 298 7.62 18.31 1.33
C LEU A 298 6.54 17.38 0.78
N GLY A 299 6.35 17.35 -0.54
CA GLY A 299 5.39 16.45 -1.17
C GLY A 299 5.51 15.03 -0.60
N GLY A 300 4.38 14.35 -0.36
CA GLY A 300 4.26 13.10 0.41
C GLY A 300 4.98 11.85 -0.15
N GLY A 301 6.08 12.03 -0.87
CA GLY A 301 6.87 11.03 -1.60
C GLY A 301 8.15 10.54 -0.90
N ASP A 302 8.60 11.14 0.20
CA ASP A 302 10.03 11.01 0.57
C ASP A 302 10.35 10.33 1.90
N PHE A 303 9.36 10.00 2.73
CA PHE A 303 9.61 9.32 3.99
C PHE A 303 9.50 7.79 3.86
N ILE A 304 10.26 7.07 4.68
CA ILE A 304 10.17 5.63 4.93
C ILE A 304 10.14 5.41 6.44
N ASN A 305 9.12 4.70 6.93
CA ASN A 305 9.00 4.38 8.35
C ASN A 305 9.74 3.07 8.65
N PHE A 306 10.74 3.10 9.52
CA PHE A 306 11.51 1.91 9.87
C PHE A 306 10.90 1.20 11.07
N ASP A 307 10.56 -0.08 10.90
CA ASP A 307 10.25 -0.99 11.99
C ASP A 307 11.54 -1.40 12.74
N THR A 308 11.41 -1.82 14.00
CA THR A 308 12.51 -2.37 14.80
C THR A 308 13.24 -3.48 14.04
N THR A 309 12.50 -4.33 13.32
CA THR A 309 13.08 -5.43 12.53
C THR A 309 14.01 -4.94 11.41
N ALA A 310 13.71 -3.78 10.82
CA ALA A 310 14.54 -3.18 9.78
C ALA A 310 15.83 -2.59 10.36
N LEU A 311 15.73 -1.87 11.49
CA LEU A 311 16.91 -1.32 12.17
C LEU A 311 17.88 -2.42 12.61
N ILE A 312 17.35 -3.49 13.20
CA ILE A 312 18.14 -4.67 13.60
C ILE A 312 18.82 -5.30 12.39
N ALA A 313 18.09 -5.42 11.27
CA ALA A 313 18.64 -6.03 10.09
C ALA A 313 19.76 -5.20 9.45
N LEU A 314 19.68 -3.86 9.49
CA LEU A 314 20.72 -2.96 8.98
C LEU A 314 22.04 -3.10 9.74
N ILE A 315 21.99 -3.31 11.05
CA ILE A 315 23.19 -3.41 11.90
C ILE A 315 23.67 -4.84 12.12
N SER A 316 22.87 -5.84 11.77
CA SER A 316 23.19 -7.25 11.98
C SER A 316 24.53 -7.63 11.33
N GLY A 317 25.35 -8.42 12.02
CA GLY A 317 26.56 -9.00 11.44
C GLY A 317 26.29 -9.78 10.14
N ILE A 318 25.10 -10.39 9.99
CA ILE A 318 24.70 -11.11 8.77
C ILE A 318 24.76 -10.16 7.56
N SER A 319 24.09 -9.02 7.65
CA SER A 319 24.04 -8.00 6.57
C SER A 319 25.36 -7.26 6.36
N ASN A 320 26.29 -7.39 7.31
CA ASN A 320 27.54 -6.63 7.38
C ASN A 320 28.78 -7.52 7.22
N GLY A 321 28.64 -8.65 6.51
CA GLY A 321 29.78 -9.45 6.05
C GLY A 321 30.22 -10.59 6.98
N ALA A 322 29.52 -10.84 8.09
CA ALA A 322 29.84 -11.95 8.99
C ALA A 322 29.43 -13.33 8.44
N THR A 323 28.74 -13.41 7.30
CA THR A 323 28.24 -14.66 6.70
C THR A 323 29.33 -15.72 6.53
N LYS A 324 30.50 -15.36 5.99
CA LYS A 324 31.64 -16.27 5.81
C LYS A 324 32.16 -16.80 7.15
N LYS A 325 32.27 -15.92 8.15
CA LYS A 325 32.73 -16.29 9.50
C LYS A 325 31.75 -17.27 10.14
N LEU A 326 30.45 -16.98 10.05
CA LEU A 326 29.39 -17.84 10.59
C LEU A 326 29.38 -19.22 9.94
N LEU A 327 29.59 -19.32 8.62
CA LEU A 327 29.65 -20.61 7.93
C LEU A 327 30.94 -21.40 8.22
N ALA A 328 32.02 -20.72 8.60
CA ALA A 328 33.28 -21.35 8.99
C ALA A 328 33.29 -21.82 10.46
N THR A 329 32.42 -21.26 11.30
CA THR A 329 32.30 -21.66 12.72
C THR A 329 31.72 -23.08 12.83
N PRO A 330 32.29 -23.97 13.67
CA PRO A 330 31.75 -25.30 13.88
C PRO A 330 30.28 -25.29 14.33
N GLU A 331 29.47 -26.19 13.77
CA GLU A 331 28.03 -26.26 14.06
C GLU A 331 27.73 -26.40 15.57
N GLY A 332 28.53 -27.18 16.30
CA GLY A 332 28.36 -27.35 17.76
C GLY A 332 28.43 -26.01 18.53
N GLU A 333 29.34 -25.13 18.13
CA GLU A 333 29.49 -23.79 18.73
C GLU A 333 28.30 -22.90 18.36
N LEU A 334 27.86 -22.93 17.10
CA LEU A 334 26.70 -22.16 16.64
C LEU A 334 25.40 -22.62 17.32
N ARG A 335 25.23 -23.93 17.54
CA ARG A 335 24.10 -24.48 18.29
C ARG A 335 24.16 -24.11 19.77
N GLN A 336 25.35 -24.03 20.37
CA GLN A 336 25.50 -23.54 21.73
C GLN A 336 25.11 -22.05 21.83
N ARG A 337 25.55 -21.24 20.85
CA ARG A 337 25.31 -19.80 20.78
C ARG A 337 23.84 -19.46 20.49
N PHE A 338 23.27 -20.05 19.45
CA PHE A 338 21.92 -19.72 18.95
C PHE A 338 20.83 -20.66 19.46
N LYS A 339 21.20 -21.74 20.17
CA LYS A 339 20.26 -22.72 20.75
C LYS A 339 19.28 -23.23 19.69
N GLY A 340 17.99 -23.25 19.99
CA GLY A 340 16.93 -23.66 19.06
C GLY A 340 16.73 -22.75 17.84
N ASN A 341 17.47 -21.64 17.72
CA ASN A 341 17.39 -20.73 16.58
C ASN A 341 18.49 -20.98 15.53
N TYR A 342 19.35 -21.99 15.70
CA TYR A 342 20.46 -22.29 14.80
C TYR A 342 20.02 -22.36 13.33
N GLU A 343 19.03 -23.20 13.02
CA GLU A 343 18.52 -23.39 11.66
C GLU A 343 17.97 -22.09 11.06
N PHE A 344 17.33 -21.26 11.89
CA PHE A 344 16.79 -19.98 11.47
C PHE A 344 17.91 -18.98 11.13
N VAL A 345 18.96 -18.89 11.95
CA VAL A 345 20.11 -18.00 11.72
C VAL A 345 20.87 -18.44 10.46
N ILE A 346 21.12 -19.74 10.28
CA ILE A 346 21.79 -20.25 9.07
C ILE A 346 20.93 -19.99 7.82
N GLY A 347 19.61 -20.17 7.91
CA GLY A 347 18.70 -19.80 6.82
C GLY A 347 18.79 -18.32 6.41
N GLN A 348 18.96 -17.42 7.38
CA GLN A 348 19.18 -16.00 7.11
C GLN A 348 20.55 -15.71 6.48
N VAL A 349 21.61 -16.40 6.92
CA VAL A 349 22.95 -16.31 6.31
C VAL A 349 22.91 -16.71 4.85
N MET A 350 22.29 -17.85 4.52
CA MET A 350 22.15 -18.31 3.15
C MET A 350 21.29 -17.34 2.31
N SER A 351 20.22 -16.81 2.92
CA SER A 351 19.39 -15.78 2.28
C SER A 351 20.18 -14.51 1.95
N GLU A 352 21.11 -14.08 2.81
CA GLU A 352 21.91 -12.87 2.60
C GLU A 352 22.96 -13.07 1.50
N ILE A 353 23.56 -14.26 1.42
CA ILE A 353 24.49 -14.60 0.34
C ILE A 353 23.78 -14.53 -1.02
N GLN A 354 22.56 -15.04 -1.09
CA GLN A 354 21.79 -15.05 -2.34
C GLN A 354 21.22 -13.66 -2.68
N ASN A 355 20.76 -12.92 -1.67
CA ASN A 355 20.11 -11.62 -1.84
C ASN A 355 20.61 -10.64 -0.77
N PRO A 356 21.69 -9.91 -1.04
CA PRO A 356 22.28 -8.99 -0.08
C PRO A 356 21.34 -7.85 0.25
N MET A 357 21.01 -7.70 1.54
CA MET A 357 19.96 -6.78 1.97
C MET A 357 20.29 -5.31 1.65
N HIS A 358 21.54 -4.89 1.86
CA HIS A 358 21.94 -3.50 1.56
C HIS A 358 21.83 -3.16 0.07
N MET A 359 21.99 -4.14 -0.81
CA MET A 359 21.79 -3.96 -2.25
C MET A 359 20.30 -3.84 -2.60
N GLU A 360 19.46 -4.72 -2.03
CA GLU A 360 17.99 -4.66 -2.22
C GLU A 360 17.41 -3.33 -1.70
N LEU A 361 17.86 -2.86 -0.54
CA LEU A 361 17.40 -1.60 0.05
C LEU A 361 18.02 -0.37 -0.60
N GLY A 362 19.15 -0.50 -1.28
CA GLY A 362 19.90 0.62 -1.85
C GLY A 362 19.09 1.47 -2.81
N SER A 363 18.30 0.86 -3.70
CA SER A 363 17.43 1.58 -4.64
C SER A 363 16.21 2.19 -3.95
N ILE A 364 15.70 1.52 -2.91
CA ILE A 364 14.50 1.89 -2.17
C ILE A 364 14.76 3.11 -1.27
N LEU A 365 15.91 3.13 -0.60
CA LEU A 365 16.28 4.18 0.35
C LEU A 365 16.96 5.39 -0.32
N SER A 366 17.40 5.25 -1.57
CA SER A 366 18.12 6.31 -2.29
C SER A 366 17.27 7.57 -2.42
N GLY A 367 17.77 8.71 -1.94
CA GLY A 367 17.05 9.99 -1.95
C GLY A 367 15.79 9.99 -1.09
N LYS A 368 15.66 9.05 -0.15
CA LYS A 368 14.56 9.00 0.83
C LYS A 368 15.05 9.31 2.22
N ARG A 369 14.15 9.80 3.04
CA ARG A 369 14.35 10.11 4.46
C ARG A 369 13.68 9.05 5.31
N GLY A 370 14.31 8.66 6.40
CA GLY A 370 13.70 7.73 7.33
C GLY A 370 12.98 8.42 8.47
N ILE A 371 11.95 7.76 9.00
CA ILE A 371 11.36 8.07 10.30
C ILE A 371 11.31 6.81 11.15
N ILE A 372 11.43 6.97 12.47
CA ILE A 372 11.14 5.93 13.46
C ILE A 372 10.27 6.52 14.56
N CYS A 373 9.31 5.75 15.06
CA CYS A 373 8.53 6.20 16.21
C CYS A 373 9.31 5.99 17.53
N GLY A 374 8.93 6.72 18.58
CA GLY A 374 9.59 6.67 19.89
C GLY A 374 9.67 5.24 20.45
N SER A 375 8.58 4.47 20.33
CA SER A 375 8.55 3.07 20.76
C SER A 375 9.59 2.20 20.03
N VAL A 376 9.79 2.38 18.73
CA VAL A 376 10.80 1.65 17.95
C VAL A 376 12.21 2.03 18.39
N CYS A 377 12.45 3.32 18.61
CA CYS A 377 13.76 3.80 19.07
C CYS A 377 14.17 3.16 20.40
N SER A 378 13.23 3.08 21.35
CA SER A 378 13.46 2.43 22.65
C SER A 378 13.66 0.91 22.51
N GLU A 379 12.77 0.21 21.80
CA GLU A 379 12.89 -1.25 21.60
C GLU A 379 14.20 -1.62 20.89
N PHE A 380 14.63 -0.82 19.91
CA PHE A 380 15.91 -1.01 19.22
C PHE A 380 17.11 -0.88 20.16
N LYS A 381 17.14 0.16 21.01
CA LYS A 381 18.22 0.35 21.98
C LYS A 381 18.31 -0.82 22.96
N ASP A 382 17.19 -1.28 23.47
CA ASP A 382 17.13 -2.40 24.41
C ASP A 382 17.63 -3.70 23.79
N LEU A 383 17.21 -4.01 22.55
CA LEU A 383 17.67 -5.19 21.83
C LEU A 383 19.16 -5.17 21.53
N VAL A 384 19.70 -4.02 21.12
CA VAL A 384 21.15 -3.85 20.87
C VAL A 384 21.94 -3.99 22.17
N ALA A 385 21.46 -3.42 23.27
CA ALA A 385 22.11 -3.56 24.57
C ALA A 385 22.17 -5.02 25.03
N MET A 386 21.05 -5.75 24.88
CA MET A 386 20.88 -7.13 25.34
C MET A 386 21.63 -8.15 24.46
N CYS A 387 21.55 -8.01 23.14
CA CYS A 387 21.96 -9.05 22.20
C CYS A 387 23.13 -8.65 21.28
N GLY A 388 23.44 -7.35 21.17
CA GLY A 388 24.42 -6.84 20.23
C GLY A 388 25.87 -7.09 20.67
N GLY A 389 26.69 -7.54 19.72
CA GLY A 389 28.14 -7.61 19.87
C GLY A 389 28.80 -6.24 19.73
N SER A 390 30.14 -6.20 19.78
CA SER A 390 30.89 -4.93 19.71
C SER A 390 30.67 -4.21 18.38
N ASN A 391 30.67 -4.95 17.26
CA ASN A 391 30.52 -4.37 15.93
C ASN A 391 29.07 -3.95 15.65
N GLU A 392 28.11 -4.77 16.07
CA GLU A 392 26.68 -4.43 16.06
C GLU A 392 26.37 -3.18 16.88
N LYS A 393 26.95 -3.05 18.08
CA LYS A 393 26.81 -1.85 18.93
C LYS A 393 27.42 -0.61 18.30
N LEU A 394 28.57 -0.73 17.64
CA LEU A 394 29.19 0.38 16.91
C LEU A 394 28.30 0.86 15.75
N ARG A 395 27.77 -0.07 14.93
CA ARG A 395 26.84 0.26 13.84
C ARG A 395 25.54 0.88 14.37
N ALA A 396 25.01 0.39 15.49
CA ALA A 396 23.84 0.95 16.14
C ALA A 396 24.08 2.39 16.62
N ALA A 397 25.22 2.65 17.29
CA ALA A 397 25.58 3.98 17.74
C ALA A 397 25.72 4.95 16.56
N TYR A 398 26.33 4.51 15.46
CA TYR A 398 26.42 5.30 14.24
C TYR A 398 25.06 5.61 13.62
N LEU A 399 24.18 4.61 13.54
CA LEU A 399 22.81 4.78 13.05
C LEU A 399 22.02 5.77 13.92
N LEU A 400 22.13 5.66 15.25
CA LEU A 400 21.51 6.57 16.22
C LEU A 400 22.07 8.00 16.12
N ARG A 401 23.36 8.16 15.87
CA ARG A 401 23.96 9.49 15.62
C ARG A 401 23.45 10.09 14.32
N LYS A 402 23.32 9.31 13.24
CA LYS A 402 22.71 9.79 11.99
C LYS A 402 21.22 10.12 12.16
N LEU A 403 20.53 9.39 13.05
CA LEU A 403 19.16 9.66 13.51
C LEU A 403 19.00 10.99 14.27
N MET A 404 20.00 11.35 15.08
CA MET A 404 19.89 12.48 16.02
C MET A 404 20.58 13.76 15.54
N SER A 405 21.66 13.65 14.75
CA SER A 405 22.53 14.78 14.43
C SER A 405 22.47 15.21 12.96
N PHE A 406 22.05 14.34 12.04
CA PHE A 406 22.20 14.56 10.59
C PHE A 406 20.90 14.40 9.78
N GLY A 407 19.74 14.32 10.43
CA GLY A 407 18.43 14.42 9.78
C GLY A 407 18.09 13.38 8.70
N ALA A 408 18.95 12.40 8.41
CA ALA A 408 18.65 11.36 7.42
C ALA A 408 17.55 10.39 7.91
N LEU A 409 17.46 10.26 9.23
CA LEU A 409 16.46 9.45 9.92
C LEU A 409 15.91 10.31 11.08
N MET A 410 14.60 10.37 11.29
CA MET A 410 13.99 11.25 12.30
C MET A 410 13.20 10.44 13.34
N VAL A 411 13.42 10.70 14.63
CA VAL A 411 12.57 10.15 15.69
C VAL A 411 11.30 11.02 15.80
N VAL A 412 10.15 10.42 15.51
CA VAL A 412 8.84 11.05 15.63
C VAL A 412 8.09 10.53 16.87
N PRO A 413 7.16 11.31 17.45
CA PRO A 413 6.26 10.79 18.48
C PRO A 413 5.47 9.58 17.96
N ASP A 414 5.04 8.71 18.87
CA ASP A 414 4.11 7.63 18.54
C ASP A 414 2.75 8.23 18.16
N CYS A 415 2.50 8.36 16.85
CA CYS A 415 1.30 9.00 16.29
C CYS A 415 0.58 8.03 15.34
N PRO A 416 0.00 6.94 15.86
CA PRO A 416 -0.69 5.97 15.02
C PRO A 416 -1.96 6.56 14.40
N SER A 417 -2.24 6.23 13.15
CA SER A 417 -3.48 6.64 12.49
C SER A 417 -4.73 6.11 13.19
N ASP A 418 -5.81 6.90 13.18
CA ASP A 418 -7.11 6.50 13.74
C ASP A 418 -7.61 5.18 13.15
N ARG A 419 -7.40 4.99 11.84
CA ARG A 419 -7.83 3.77 11.16
C ARG A 419 -7.11 2.55 11.70
N MET A 420 -5.79 2.61 11.89
CA MET A 420 -5.02 1.53 12.52
C MET A 420 -5.52 1.29 13.95
N MET A 421 -5.69 2.36 14.73
CA MET A 421 -6.09 2.25 16.13
C MET A 421 -7.49 1.69 16.33
N SER A 422 -8.39 1.87 15.37
CA SER A 422 -9.75 1.32 15.40
C SER A 422 -9.84 -0.20 15.30
N LEU A 423 -8.79 -0.88 14.80
CA LEU A 423 -8.76 -2.33 14.72
C LEU A 423 -8.65 -2.95 16.11
N PRO A 424 -9.29 -4.11 16.38
CA PRO A 424 -9.19 -4.75 17.68
C PRO A 424 -7.75 -5.18 17.97
N THR A 425 -7.29 -4.94 19.20
CA THR A 425 -6.01 -5.46 19.66
C THR A 425 -6.16 -6.96 19.90
N THR A 426 -5.35 -7.76 19.19
CA THR A 426 -5.33 -9.22 19.32
C THR A 426 -3.89 -9.71 19.39
N ARG A 427 -3.67 -11.01 19.64
CA ARG A 427 -2.31 -11.59 19.58
C ARG A 427 -1.62 -11.35 18.23
N LYS A 428 -2.38 -11.33 17.13
CA LYS A 428 -1.86 -11.07 15.78
C LYS A 428 -1.77 -9.57 15.45
N LEU A 429 -2.64 -8.76 16.06
CA LEU A 429 -2.69 -7.30 15.94
C LEU A 429 -2.28 -6.63 17.26
N ALA A 430 -1.06 -6.94 17.70
CA ALA A 430 -0.55 -6.44 18.98
C ALA A 430 -0.39 -4.91 18.96
N LEU A 431 -0.65 -4.25 20.11
CA LEU A 431 -0.61 -2.80 20.23
C LEU A 431 0.73 -2.21 19.78
N LYS A 432 1.85 -2.83 20.14
CA LYS A 432 3.18 -2.36 19.73
C LYS A 432 3.32 -2.23 18.21
N ASN A 433 2.84 -3.22 17.46
CA ASN A 433 2.90 -3.17 16.00
C ASN A 433 1.88 -2.16 15.44
N LYS A 434 0.72 -1.97 16.09
CA LYS A 434 -0.22 -0.91 15.71
C LYS A 434 0.40 0.48 15.83
N LEU A 435 1.24 0.72 16.84
CA LEU A 435 1.97 1.99 16.98
C LEU A 435 2.93 2.22 15.80
N VAL A 436 3.76 1.22 15.49
CA VAL A 436 4.76 1.32 14.40
C VAL A 436 4.09 1.53 13.04
N PHE A 437 3.20 0.60 12.66
CA PHE A 437 2.56 0.63 11.35
C PHE A 437 1.56 1.78 11.24
N GLY A 438 0.86 2.11 12.33
CA GLY A 438 -0.04 3.26 12.37
C GLY A 438 0.70 4.58 12.22
N THR A 439 1.92 4.70 12.75
CA THR A 439 2.74 5.90 12.59
C THR A 439 3.15 6.06 11.12
N GLY A 440 3.66 5.00 10.48
CA GLY A 440 3.94 5.03 9.05
C GLY A 440 2.71 5.39 8.22
N ASP A 441 1.55 4.82 8.59
CA ASP A 441 0.28 5.11 7.96
C ASP A 441 -0.16 6.58 8.08
N TYR A 442 0.02 7.19 9.26
CA TYR A 442 -0.27 8.61 9.51
C TYR A 442 0.63 9.55 8.69
N TRP A 443 1.91 9.20 8.55
CA TRP A 443 2.88 9.97 7.78
C TRP A 443 2.84 9.70 6.27
N HIS A 444 1.93 8.83 5.81
CA HIS A 444 1.91 8.33 4.42
C HIS A 444 3.26 7.73 3.98
N ALA A 445 4.01 7.17 4.93
CA ALA A 445 5.32 6.58 4.74
C ALA A 445 5.20 5.04 4.68
N PRO A 446 5.76 4.36 3.66
CA PRO A 446 5.83 2.92 3.67
C PRO A 446 6.59 2.43 4.90
N THR A 447 6.02 1.45 5.60
CA THR A 447 6.71 0.81 6.71
C THR A 447 7.64 -0.29 6.19
N LEU A 448 8.95 -0.12 6.35
CA LEU A 448 9.96 -1.12 6.07
C LEU A 448 10.03 -2.12 7.22
N THR A 449 9.74 -3.40 6.96
CA THR A 449 9.56 -4.42 8.01
C THR A 449 9.81 -5.85 7.51
N ALA A 450 10.20 -6.74 8.43
CA ALA A 450 10.17 -8.19 8.25
C ALA A 450 8.97 -8.87 8.94
N ASN A 451 8.08 -8.11 9.62
CA ASN A 451 6.94 -8.63 10.36
C ASN A 451 5.74 -8.96 9.45
N MET A 452 5.91 -9.98 8.61
CA MET A 452 4.87 -10.42 7.68
C MET A 452 3.63 -11.00 8.36
N ALA A 453 3.75 -11.45 9.60
CA ALA A 453 2.60 -11.92 10.37
C ALA A 453 1.61 -10.77 10.63
N PHE A 454 2.11 -9.60 11.01
CA PHE A 454 1.29 -8.41 11.23
C PHE A 454 0.70 -7.88 9.91
N VAL A 455 1.51 -7.78 8.85
CA VAL A 455 1.03 -7.35 7.52
C VAL A 455 -0.12 -8.23 7.03
N ARG A 456 0.02 -9.57 7.15
CA ARG A 456 -1.05 -10.51 6.80
C ARG A 456 -2.29 -10.35 7.68
N ALA A 457 -2.11 -10.17 8.99
CA ALA A 457 -3.22 -9.97 9.91
C ALA A 457 -4.02 -8.70 9.58
N ILE A 458 -3.34 -7.61 9.23
CA ILE A 458 -4.00 -6.38 8.76
C ILE A 458 -4.76 -6.64 7.46
N SER A 459 -4.15 -7.29 6.47
CA SER A 459 -4.81 -7.61 5.21
C SER A 459 -6.09 -8.43 5.40
N GLN A 460 -6.15 -9.30 6.42
CA GLN A 460 -7.35 -10.09 6.75
C GLN A 460 -8.51 -9.23 7.28
N THR A 461 -8.23 -8.06 7.88
CA THR A 461 -9.26 -7.07 8.21
C THR A 461 -9.81 -6.36 6.98
N GLY A 462 -9.11 -6.50 5.84
CA GLY A 462 -9.37 -5.82 4.59
C GLY A 462 -8.90 -4.37 4.56
N MET A 463 -8.18 -3.90 5.58
CA MET A 463 -7.36 -2.69 5.51
C MET A 463 -6.10 -2.98 4.70
N SER A 464 -5.60 -1.95 4.02
CA SER A 464 -4.28 -1.95 3.39
C SER A 464 -3.35 -0.95 4.05
N LEU A 465 -2.07 -1.31 4.10
CA LEU A 465 -0.98 -0.45 4.54
C LEU A 465 0.06 -0.41 3.42
N PHE A 466 0.77 0.69 3.34
CA PHE A 466 1.93 0.78 2.49
C PHE A 466 3.14 0.18 3.24
N THR A 467 3.68 -0.92 2.73
CA THR A 467 4.74 -1.67 3.42
C THR A 467 5.81 -2.09 2.42
N ILE A 468 7.07 -1.96 2.82
CA ILE A 468 8.21 -2.52 2.11
C ILE A 468 8.70 -3.71 2.94
N VAL A 469 8.75 -4.88 2.32
CA VAL A 469 9.12 -6.11 3.02
C VAL A 469 10.59 -6.41 2.79
N HIS A 470 11.33 -6.63 3.88
CA HIS A 470 12.68 -7.19 3.80
C HIS A 470 12.73 -8.57 4.47
N LYS A 471 13.74 -9.36 4.10
CA LYS A 471 13.99 -10.65 4.73
C LYS A 471 14.59 -10.42 6.13
N PRO A 472 14.24 -11.24 7.13
CA PRO A 472 14.72 -11.06 8.50
C PRO A 472 16.23 -11.32 8.59
N ARG A 473 16.91 -10.57 9.46
CA ARG A 473 18.33 -10.71 9.81
C ARG A 473 18.47 -10.52 11.32
N ALA A 474 18.96 -11.54 12.01
CA ALA A 474 19.13 -11.54 13.46
C ALA A 474 20.47 -10.92 13.84
N LEU A 475 20.54 -10.33 15.04
CA LEU A 475 21.82 -10.02 15.63
C LEU A 475 22.61 -11.31 15.85
N THR A 476 23.89 -11.24 15.54
CA THR A 476 24.82 -12.35 15.63
C THR A 476 25.62 -12.27 16.92
N GLY A 477 25.81 -11.07 17.49
CA GLY A 477 26.71 -10.82 18.62
C GLY A 477 28.16 -10.63 18.17
N ASP A 478 28.41 -10.08 16.98
CA ASP A 478 29.74 -9.96 16.35
C ASP A 478 30.61 -8.80 16.85
#